data_AF-A0A914KDF6-F1
#
_entry.id   AF-A0A914KDF6-F1
#
_cell.length_a   1.000
_cell.length_b   1.000
_cell.length_c   1.000
_cell.angle_alpha   90.00
_cell.angle_beta   90.00
_cell.angle_gamma   90.00
#
_symmetry.space_group_name_H-M   'P 1'
#
loop_
_entity.id
_entity.type
_entity.pdbx_description
1 polymer ?
#
loop_
_entity_poly.entity_id
_entity_poly.type
_entity_poly.pdbx_seq_one_letter_code
_entity_poly.pdbx_strand_id
1 'polypeptide(L)'
;MDDTLLQGWISYRIFIAKCAKELVTKWSITPFHAADEEKLFVNPINKSTDLKVVTLGIGYDTKAEEEFKKSFPQTKFYGVDLDEVHSGKKYIEKLNGTFLKGLVGAKPGNYTASVMAYNNEAGYQDVQLPHMSFKEVLKEFK
;
A
#
# COMPACT_ATOMS: atom_id res chain seq x y z
N MET A 1 18.06 -18.48 6.67
CA MET A 1 17.92 -17.07 7.09
C MET A 1 18.79 -16.92 8.32
N ASP A 2 19.70 -15.94 8.31
CA ASP A 2 20.67 -15.74 9.40
C ASP A 2 19.95 -15.32 10.70
N ASP A 3 20.34 -15.90 11.84
CA ASP A 3 19.72 -15.67 13.15
C ASP A 3 19.82 -14.20 13.57
N THR A 4 20.88 -13.49 13.17
CA THR A 4 21.02 -12.05 13.43
C THR A 4 20.03 -11.20 12.63
N LEU A 5 19.74 -11.58 11.38
CA LEU A 5 18.69 -10.94 10.57
C LEU A 5 17.30 -11.21 11.13
N LEU A 6 17.04 -12.43 11.63
CA LEU A 6 15.76 -12.78 12.24
C LEU A 6 15.53 -12.00 13.54
N GLN A 7 16.54 -11.91 14.41
CA GLN A 7 16.47 -11.08 15.62
C GLN A 7 16.29 -9.60 15.30
N GLY A 8 17.00 -9.08 14.29
CA GLY A 8 16.82 -7.70 13.82
C GLY A 8 15.37 -7.42 13.39
N TRP A 9 14.77 -8.33 12.62
CA TRP A 9 13.37 -8.22 12.20
C TRP A 9 12.37 -8.29 13.36
N ILE A 10 12.61 -9.17 14.33
CA ILE A 10 11.76 -9.28 15.53
C ILE A 10 11.83 -7.99 16.35
N SER A 11 13.04 -7.48 16.62
CA SER A 11 13.23 -6.23 17.36
C SER A 11 12.61 -5.03 16.63
N TYR A 12 12.74 -4.97 15.30
CA TYR A 12 12.09 -3.95 14.48
C TYR A 12 10.57 -3.99 14.61
N ARG A 13 9.93 -5.17 14.49
CA ARG A 13 8.48 -5.31 14.66
C ARG A 13 8.01 -4.88 16.05
N ILE A 14 8.74 -5.24 17.10
CA ILE A 14 8.41 -4.83 18.47
C ILE A 14 8.49 -3.31 18.61
N PHE A 15 9.54 -2.69 18.06
CA PHE A 15 9.70 -1.24 18.10
C PHE A 15 8.56 -0.52 17.36
N ILE A 16 8.25 -0.95 16.13
CA ILE A 16 7.13 -0.41 15.35
C ILE A 16 5.80 -0.60 16.09
N ALA A 17 5.54 -1.77 16.67
CA ALA A 17 4.30 -2.03 17.42
C ALA A 17 4.16 -1.10 18.64
N LYS A 18 5.26 -0.84 19.36
CA LYS A 18 5.27 0.10 20.48
C LYS A 18 4.97 1.53 20.02
N CYS A 19 5.65 1.99 18.98
CA CYS A 19 5.41 3.32 18.40
C CYS A 19 3.99 3.45 17.82
N ALA A 20 3.49 2.41 17.15
CA ALA A 20 2.15 2.36 16.59
C ALA A 20 1.09 2.50 17.70
N LYS A 21 1.28 1.84 18.85
CA LYS A 21 0.35 1.97 20.00
C LYS A 21 0.29 3.39 20.56
N GLU A 22 1.42 4.08 20.63
CA GLU A 22 1.49 5.49 21.03
C GLU A 22 0.88 6.42 19.97
N LEU A 23 1.05 6.09 18.68
CA LEU A 23 0.44 6.83 17.58
C LEU A 23 -1.09 6.65 17.57
N VAL A 24 -1.60 5.43 17.75
CA VAL A 24 -3.05 5.11 17.73
C VAL A 24 -3.81 5.83 18.83
N THR A 25 -3.19 5.99 20.00
CA THR A 25 -3.80 6.69 21.12
C THR A 25 -3.77 8.21 20.98
N LYS A 26 -2.78 8.76 20.28
CA LYS A 26 -2.60 10.21 20.12
C LYS A 26 -3.23 10.78 18.84
N TRP A 27 -3.23 10.00 17.77
CA TRP A 27 -3.77 10.34 16.47
C TRP A 27 -4.87 9.32 16.26
N SER A 28 -6.12 9.74 16.09
CA SER A 28 -7.26 8.85 15.92
C SER A 28 -7.07 7.89 14.74
N ILE A 29 -6.33 6.80 14.93
CA ILE A 29 -5.97 5.83 13.88
C ILE A 29 -7.00 4.72 13.92
N THR A 30 -7.48 4.31 12.74
CA THR A 30 -8.33 3.14 12.58
C THR A 30 -7.54 2.05 11.86
N PRO A 31 -7.35 0.88 12.50
CA PRO A 31 -6.80 -0.29 11.82
C PRO A 31 -7.86 -0.92 10.92
N PHE A 32 -7.44 -1.36 9.75
CA PHE A 32 -8.26 -2.15 8.82
C PHE A 32 -7.48 -3.43 8.45
N HIS A 33 -8.14 -4.56 8.58
CA HIS A 33 -7.49 -5.87 8.49
C HIS A 33 -7.63 -6.46 7.08
N ALA A 34 -6.50 -6.75 6.45
CA ALA A 34 -6.38 -7.59 5.26
C ALA A 34 -6.05 -9.04 5.68
N ALA A 35 -6.00 -9.98 4.73
CA ALA A 35 -5.81 -11.40 4.98
C ALA A 35 -4.43 -11.73 5.61
N ASP A 36 -3.39 -11.00 5.23
CA ASP A 36 -2.01 -11.21 5.67
C ASP A 36 -1.38 -9.98 6.34
N GLU A 37 -2.05 -8.83 6.32
CA GLU A 37 -1.55 -7.58 6.88
C GLU A 37 -2.62 -6.71 7.57
N GLU A 38 -2.18 -5.76 8.38
CA GLU A 38 -3.03 -4.71 8.95
C GLU A 38 -2.59 -3.36 8.39
N LYS A 39 -3.52 -2.63 7.76
CA LYS A 39 -3.28 -1.27 7.26
C LYS A 39 -3.84 -0.27 8.27
N LEU A 40 -2.98 0.65 8.72
CA LEU A 40 -3.33 1.70 9.68
C LEU A 40 -3.69 2.99 8.95
N PHE A 41 -4.91 3.50 9.16
CA PHE A 41 -5.35 4.76 8.57
C PHE A 41 -5.46 5.83 9.66
N VAL A 42 -4.71 6.92 9.52
CA VAL A 42 -4.87 8.11 10.35
C VAL A 42 -6.17 8.78 9.94
N ASN A 43 -7.16 8.83 10.84
CA ASN A 43 -8.42 9.47 10.50
C ASN A 43 -8.19 10.97 10.23
N PRO A 44 -8.92 11.53 9.26
CA PRO A 44 -8.87 12.95 8.99
C PRO A 44 -9.34 13.72 10.23
N ILE A 45 -8.61 14.79 10.56
CA ILE A 45 -8.93 15.70 11.68
C ILE A 45 -10.33 16.32 11.47
N ASN A 46 -10.76 16.48 10.22
CA ASN A 46 -12.08 16.98 9.85
C ASN A 46 -12.79 16.01 8.89
N LYS A 47 -13.98 15.52 9.25
CA LYS A 47 -14.75 14.54 8.45
C LYS A 47 -15.37 15.14 7.17
N SER A 48 -15.35 16.47 7.03
CA SER A 48 -15.95 17.21 5.90
C SER A 48 -15.04 17.34 4.67
N THR A 49 -13.82 16.79 4.68
CA THR A 49 -12.85 16.98 3.58
C THR A 49 -12.93 15.92 2.50
N ASP A 50 -12.58 16.30 1.26
CA ASP A 50 -12.28 15.40 0.16
C ASP A 50 -11.11 14.47 0.51
N LEU A 51 -11.41 13.30 1.06
CA LEU A 51 -10.39 12.33 1.44
C LEU A 51 -9.78 11.70 0.19
N LYS A 52 -8.46 11.64 0.17
CA LYS A 52 -7.69 10.95 -0.87
C LYS A 52 -6.84 9.88 -0.20
N VAL A 53 -6.99 8.64 -0.64
CA VAL A 53 -6.13 7.52 -0.25
C VAL A 53 -5.24 7.19 -1.42
N VAL A 54 -3.93 7.17 -1.18
CA VAL A 54 -2.91 6.75 -2.16
C VAL A 54 -2.28 5.47 -1.64
N THR A 55 -2.48 4.37 -2.35
CA THR A 55 -1.86 3.07 -2.03
C THR A 55 -0.73 2.79 -3.00
N LEU A 56 0.44 2.46 -2.47
CA LEU A 56 1.64 2.10 -3.23
C LEU A 56 1.90 0.62 -3.03
N GLY A 57 1.93 -0.15 -4.12
CA GLY A 57 1.91 -1.61 -4.03
C GLY A 57 0.57 -2.07 -3.48
N ILE A 58 -0.46 -2.03 -4.32
CA ILE A 58 -1.83 -2.44 -3.97
C ILE A 58 -1.85 -3.88 -3.47
N GLY A 59 -1.06 -4.76 -4.10
CA GLY A 59 -1.08 -6.18 -3.84
C GLY A 59 -2.41 -6.81 -4.27
N TYR A 60 -2.62 -8.08 -3.94
CA TYR A 60 -3.85 -8.77 -4.34
C TYR A 60 -4.96 -8.62 -3.31
N ASP A 61 -4.68 -8.10 -2.12
CA ASP A 61 -5.70 -7.89 -1.10
C ASP A 61 -6.01 -6.40 -0.89
N THR A 62 -7.21 -6.02 -1.32
CA THR A 62 -7.77 -4.66 -1.20
C THR A 62 -8.83 -4.56 -0.09
N LYS A 63 -8.98 -5.58 0.75
CA LYS A 63 -10.06 -5.65 1.74
C LYS A 63 -10.03 -4.47 2.71
N ALA A 64 -8.85 -4.05 3.15
CA ALA A 64 -8.70 -2.90 4.04
C ALA A 64 -9.20 -1.60 3.40
N GLU A 65 -8.87 -1.35 2.13
CA GLU A 65 -9.37 -0.21 1.36
C GLU A 65 -10.89 -0.29 1.13
N GLU A 66 -11.42 -1.48 0.86
CA GLU A 66 -12.86 -1.71 0.72
C GLU A 66 -13.62 -1.43 2.01
N GLU A 67 -13.08 -1.82 3.17
CA GLU A 67 -13.64 -1.50 4.47
C GLU A 67 -13.53 0.00 4.79
N PHE A 68 -12.39 0.64 4.48
CA PHE A 68 -12.24 2.09 4.61
C PHE A 68 -13.28 2.83 3.78
N LYS A 69 -13.52 2.41 2.54
CA LYS A 69 -14.55 3.00 1.66
C LYS A 69 -15.94 2.92 2.28
N LYS A 70 -16.29 1.81 2.95
CA LYS A 70 -17.59 1.68 3.63
C LYS A 70 -17.74 2.69 4.78
N SER A 71 -16.66 2.93 5.54
CA SER A 71 -16.65 3.92 6.62
C SER A 71 -16.60 5.36 6.12
N PHE A 72 -15.98 5.60 4.95
CA PHE A 72 -15.81 6.92 4.33
C PHE A 72 -16.13 6.91 2.82
N PRO A 73 -17.43 6.85 2.45
CA PRO A 73 -17.86 6.63 1.06
C PRO A 73 -17.42 7.69 0.06
N GLN A 74 -17.17 8.92 0.51
CA GLN A 74 -16.72 10.05 -0.32
C GLN A 74 -15.23 9.98 -0.71
N THR A 75 -14.48 9.03 -0.15
CA THR A 75 -13.04 8.93 -0.36
C THR A 75 -12.71 8.61 -1.82
N LYS A 76 -11.74 9.35 -2.38
CA LYS A 76 -11.12 9.08 -3.68
C LYS A 76 -9.92 8.17 -3.48
N PHE A 77 -9.90 7.07 -4.22
CA PHE A 77 -8.85 6.06 -4.12
C PHE A 77 -7.94 6.14 -5.34
N TYR A 78 -6.64 6.18 -5.08
CA TYR A 78 -5.59 6.15 -6.09
C TYR A 78 -4.62 5.03 -5.74
N GLY A 79 -4.32 4.17 -6.70
CA GLY A 79 -3.50 2.98 -6.48
C GLY A 79 -2.37 2.89 -7.50
N VAL A 80 -1.20 2.46 -7.05
CA VAL A 80 -0.03 2.20 -7.90
C VAL A 80 0.40 0.75 -7.74
N ASP A 81 0.40 -0.01 -8.83
CA ASP A 81 0.93 -1.40 -8.87
C ASP A 81 1.37 -1.78 -10.29
N LEU A 82 2.07 -2.90 -10.42
CA LEU A 82 2.39 -3.52 -11.70
C LEU A 82 1.27 -4.41 -12.23
N ASP A 83 0.51 -5.07 -11.35
CA ASP A 83 -0.55 -6.00 -11.74
C ASP A 83 -1.86 -5.28 -12.02
N GLU A 84 -2.05 -4.91 -13.27
CA GLU A 84 -3.29 -4.31 -13.76
C GLU A 84 -4.48 -5.29 -13.75
N VAL A 85 -4.22 -6.59 -13.95
CA VAL A 85 -5.27 -7.59 -14.16
C VAL A 85 -6.01 -7.89 -12.86
N HIS A 86 -5.31 -7.93 -11.73
CA HIS A 86 -5.93 -8.25 -10.45
C HIS A 86 -5.98 -7.04 -9.53
N SER A 87 -4.84 -6.41 -9.23
CA SER A 87 -4.79 -5.25 -8.35
C SER A 87 -5.49 -4.04 -8.96
N GLY A 88 -5.17 -3.72 -10.22
CA GLY A 88 -5.80 -2.61 -10.95
C GLY A 88 -7.31 -2.79 -11.10
N LYS A 89 -7.75 -3.97 -11.54
CA LYS A 89 -9.17 -4.32 -11.64
C LYS A 89 -9.92 -4.15 -10.33
N LYS A 90 -9.40 -4.65 -9.20
CA LYS A 90 -10.03 -4.50 -7.88
C LYS A 90 -10.16 -3.03 -7.50
N TYR A 91 -9.12 -2.22 -7.73
CA TYR A 91 -9.14 -0.80 -7.41
C TYR A 91 -10.19 -0.03 -8.21
N ILE A 92 -10.34 -0.34 -9.50
CA ILE A 92 -11.32 0.31 -10.36
C ILE A 92 -12.74 -0.17 -10.00
N GLU A 93 -12.98 -1.48 -10.00
CA GLU A 93 -14.34 -2.03 -9.89
C GLU A 93 -14.93 -1.93 -8.47
N LYS A 94 -14.10 -2.13 -7.44
CA LYS A 94 -14.61 -2.19 -6.05
C LYS A 94 -14.56 -0.85 -5.32
N LEU A 95 -13.58 0.00 -5.64
CA LEU A 95 -13.36 1.27 -4.95
C LEU A 95 -13.82 2.47 -5.78
N ASN A 96 -14.15 2.28 -7.06
CA ASN A 96 -14.30 3.34 -8.05
C ASN A 96 -13.07 4.26 -8.05
N GLY A 97 -11.88 3.63 -7.99
CA GLY A 97 -10.58 4.30 -7.85
C GLY A 97 -9.88 4.53 -9.19
N THR A 98 -8.78 5.26 -9.13
CA THR A 98 -7.84 5.43 -10.25
C THR A 98 -6.64 4.50 -10.06
N PHE A 99 -6.27 3.78 -11.10
CA PHE A 99 -5.10 2.91 -11.12
C PHE A 99 -4.00 3.52 -11.99
N LEU A 100 -2.77 3.52 -11.49
CA LEU A 100 -1.57 3.88 -12.23
C LEU A 100 -0.63 2.68 -12.25
N LYS A 101 -0.28 2.22 -13.45
CA LYS A 101 0.66 1.11 -13.60
C LYS A 101 2.09 1.57 -13.35
N GLY A 102 2.78 0.96 -12.40
CA GLY A 102 4.20 1.18 -12.18
C GLY A 102 4.70 0.84 -10.78
N LEU A 103 5.98 1.11 -10.54
CA LEU A 103 6.62 0.97 -9.23
C LEU A 103 7.01 2.33 -8.68
N VAL A 104 6.94 2.47 -7.35
CA VAL A 104 7.45 3.67 -6.67
C VAL A 104 8.79 3.38 -6.05
N GLY A 105 9.78 4.19 -6.37
CA GLY A 105 11.13 4.14 -5.82
C GLY A 105 11.55 5.46 -5.20
N ALA A 106 12.71 5.45 -4.52
CA ALA A 106 13.29 6.66 -3.95
C ALA A 106 13.65 7.71 -5.01
N LYS A 107 13.98 7.27 -6.22
CA LYS A 107 14.31 8.09 -7.39
C LYS A 107 13.71 7.45 -8.64
N PRO A 108 13.39 8.23 -9.68
CA PRO A 108 13.00 7.67 -10.96
C PRO A 108 14.17 6.95 -11.64
N GLY A 109 13.86 5.99 -12.49
CA GLY A 109 14.85 5.22 -13.27
C GLY A 109 14.57 3.73 -13.30
N ASN A 110 15.40 2.97 -14.02
CA ASN A 110 15.30 1.52 -14.08
C ASN A 110 16.11 0.91 -12.93
N TYR A 111 15.42 0.20 -12.04
CA TYR A 111 16.04 -0.48 -10.91
C TYR A 111 15.50 -1.90 -10.82
N THR A 112 16.24 -2.75 -10.12
CA THR A 112 15.80 -4.12 -9.82
C THR A 112 14.73 -4.07 -8.73
N ALA A 113 13.60 -4.72 -9.00
CA ALA A 113 12.53 -4.96 -8.04
C ALA A 113 12.24 -6.46 -7.96
N SER A 114 11.93 -6.93 -6.75
CA SER A 114 11.48 -8.30 -6.54
C SER A 114 9.95 -8.35 -6.68
N VAL A 115 9.45 -9.02 -7.70
CA VAL A 115 8.01 -9.10 -8.03
C VAL A 115 7.52 -10.54 -7.93
N MET A 116 6.29 -10.76 -7.47
CA MET A 116 5.71 -12.09 -7.46
C MET A 116 5.47 -12.57 -8.90
N ALA A 117 6.01 -13.74 -9.25
CA ALA A 117 5.79 -14.32 -10.58
C ALA A 117 4.32 -14.76 -10.75
N TYR A 118 3.75 -14.47 -11.92
CA TYR A 118 2.36 -14.82 -12.25
C TYR A 118 2.20 -16.20 -12.88
N ASN A 119 3.29 -16.82 -13.34
CA ASN A 119 3.26 -17.91 -14.31
C ASN A 119 3.70 -19.25 -13.71
N ASN A 120 2.93 -19.88 -12.81
CA ASN A 120 3.20 -21.21 -12.21
C ASN A 120 4.60 -21.44 -11.58
N GLU A 121 5.51 -20.47 -11.67
CA GLU A 121 6.80 -20.41 -11.02
C GLU A 121 6.54 -19.81 -9.64
N ALA A 122 6.60 -20.65 -8.61
CA ALA A 122 6.40 -20.19 -7.25
C ALA A 122 7.54 -19.24 -6.84
N GLY A 123 7.22 -18.00 -6.51
CA GLY A 123 8.12 -17.10 -5.78
C GLY A 123 8.30 -15.72 -6.39
N TYR A 124 9.12 -14.92 -5.70
CA TYR A 124 9.54 -13.60 -6.16
C TYR A 124 10.69 -13.72 -7.16
N GLN A 125 10.66 -12.89 -8.19
CA GLN A 125 11.69 -12.76 -9.21
C GLN A 125 12.21 -11.34 -9.26
N ASP A 126 13.54 -11.21 -9.35
CA ASP A 126 14.19 -9.93 -9.50
C ASP A 126 14.17 -9.52 -10.98
N VAL A 127 13.48 -8.41 -11.26
CA VAL A 127 13.30 -7.87 -12.60
C VAL A 127 13.68 -6.40 -12.63
N GLN A 128 14.37 -5.96 -13.69
CA GLN A 128 14.57 -4.54 -13.92
C GLN A 128 13.30 -3.91 -14.46
N LEU A 129 12.79 -2.93 -13.73
CA LEU A 129 11.55 -2.24 -14.07
C LEU A 129 11.72 -0.73 -13.89
N PRO A 130 10.92 0.09 -14.60
CA PRO A 130 10.90 1.52 -14.38
C PRO A 130 10.24 1.85 -13.05
N HIS A 131 10.92 2.65 -12.23
CA HIS A 131 10.40 3.25 -11.01
C HIS A 131 10.09 4.73 -11.26
N MET A 132 9.00 5.18 -10.64
CA MET A 132 8.64 6.58 -10.50
C MET A 132 8.97 7.05 -9.07
N SER A 133 9.27 8.33 -8.90
CA SER A 133 9.26 8.94 -7.58
C SER A 133 7.83 9.13 -7.08
N PHE A 134 7.65 9.18 -5.76
CA PHE A 134 6.35 9.51 -5.17
C PHE A 134 5.83 10.88 -5.63
N LYS A 135 6.72 11.85 -5.89
CA LYS A 135 6.34 13.16 -6.44
C LYS A 135 5.73 13.07 -7.84
N GLU A 136 6.20 12.15 -8.68
CA GLU A 136 5.63 11.92 -10.02
C GLU A 136 4.26 11.27 -9.93
N VAL A 137 4.10 10.25 -9.07
CA VAL A 137 2.80 9.63 -8.78
C VAL A 137 1.76 10.67 -8.37
N LEU A 138 2.10 11.58 -7.45
CA LEU A 138 1.16 12.60 -6.98
C LEU A 138 0.75 13.59 -8.08
N LYS A 139 1.52 13.77 -9.16
CA LYS A 139 1.13 14.62 -10.29
C LYS A 139 0.08 13.97 -11.18
N GLU A 140 0.09 12.64 -11.26
CA GLU A 140 -0.92 11.86 -11.99
C GLU A 140 -2.27 11.86 -11.26
N PHE A 141 -2.25 11.96 -9.94
CA PHE A 141 -3.44 11.94 -9.08
C PHE A 141 -3.98 13.35 -8.82
N LYS A 142 -4.77 13.87 -9.77
CA LYS A 142 -5.47 15.17 -9.66
C LYS A 142 -6.67 15.10 -8.72
#